data_AF-A0A961D4K3-F1
#
_entry.id   AF-A0A961D4K3-F1
#
_cell.length_a   1.000
_cell.length_b   1.000
_cell.length_c   1.000
_cell.angle_alpha   90.00
_cell.angle_beta   90.00
_cell.angle_gamma   90.00
#
_symmetry.space_group_name_H-M   'P 1'
#
loop_
_entity.id
_entity.type
_entity.pdbx_description
1 polymer ?
#
loop_
_entity_poly.entity_id
_entity_poly.type
_entity_poly.pdbx_seq_one_letter_code
_entity_poly.pdbx_strand_id
1 'polypeptide(L)'
;MEELTELLPVNVRLVGRVAEALHDGSPTVLTHVDLVASQGGVEHRLDAVERDRWEKCGWVGELPYGAVPFADTASGRSTLRNAIISTSGVIPLTVSHGVLGWVQIAGEHVYLHAGGGIGAAGALAARVSVPAPLAEFELPTPPTSVDELRRAWAASWACMSAAPDRVMAPMLGAAYRAPLGVSRETVMPCGARGSGKTGVAALVVQHFAPSARHHRMVGAGAGEETGGTAAGLEELRFRAGGVLLPLDDLAPDKGTERASQRAALIARSQFNRQTKLRSMRQGGIRTPH
;
A
#
# COMPACT_ATOMS: atom_id res chain seq x y z
N MET A 1 -6.62 45.47 -37.40
CA MET A 1 -7.64 44.52 -36.92
C MET A 1 -6.92 43.55 -36.02
N GLU A 2 -6.84 43.92 -34.74
CA GLU A 2 -6.41 43.02 -33.68
C GLU A 2 -7.39 41.85 -33.64
N GLU A 3 -6.89 40.64 -33.83
CA GLU A 3 -7.61 39.44 -33.41
C GLU A 3 -7.72 39.50 -31.89
N LEU A 4 -8.85 40.04 -31.41
CA LEU A 4 -9.41 39.66 -30.12
C LEU A 4 -9.63 38.15 -30.19
N THR A 5 -8.60 37.40 -29.84
CA THR A 5 -8.74 35.99 -29.49
C THR A 5 -9.71 36.02 -28.32
N GLU A 6 -10.98 35.71 -28.58
CA GLU A 6 -11.96 35.39 -27.55
C GLU A 6 -11.23 34.47 -26.58
N LEU A 7 -10.96 34.95 -25.36
CA LEU A 7 -10.39 34.15 -24.30
C LEU A 7 -11.48 33.15 -23.91
N LEU A 8 -11.61 32.09 -24.71
CA LEU A 8 -12.56 31.03 -24.47
C LEU A 8 -12.33 30.55 -23.04
N PRO A 9 -13.37 30.52 -22.19
CA PRO A 9 -13.21 30.17 -20.80
C PRO A 9 -12.68 28.73 -20.71
N VAL A 10 -11.68 28.52 -19.88
CA VAL A 10 -11.19 27.17 -19.58
C VAL A 10 -12.29 26.44 -18.83
N ASN A 11 -12.80 25.35 -19.40
CA ASN A 11 -13.78 24.49 -18.78
C ASN A 11 -13.07 23.32 -18.10
N VAL A 12 -13.27 23.17 -16.78
CA VAL A 12 -12.69 22.07 -16.00
C VAL A 12 -13.79 21.18 -15.47
N ARG A 13 -13.65 19.87 -15.70
CA ARG A 13 -14.53 18.82 -15.21
C ARG A 13 -13.76 17.86 -14.33
N LEU A 14 -14.35 17.54 -13.20
CA LEU A 14 -13.96 16.43 -12.34
C LEU A 14 -14.48 15.14 -12.98
N VAL A 15 -13.59 14.21 -13.30
CA VAL A 15 -13.92 12.96 -14.01
C VAL A 15 -13.71 11.72 -13.17
N GLY A 16 -12.99 11.82 -12.05
CA GLY A 16 -12.75 10.71 -11.13
C GLY A 16 -12.47 11.19 -9.72
N ARG A 17 -12.92 10.41 -8.73
CA ARG A 17 -12.54 10.55 -7.33
C ARG A 17 -11.98 9.23 -6.84
N VAL A 18 -10.84 9.28 -6.16
CA VAL A 18 -10.24 8.11 -5.52
C VAL A 18 -10.19 8.34 -4.03
N ALA A 19 -10.76 7.41 -3.26
CA ALA A 19 -10.70 7.43 -1.80
C ALA A 19 -10.02 6.17 -1.27
N GLU A 20 -9.21 6.33 -0.23
CA GLU A 20 -8.45 5.26 0.39
C GLU A 20 -9.21 4.67 1.59
N ALA A 21 -9.31 3.33 1.62
CA ALA A 21 -9.80 2.57 2.76
C ALA A 21 -8.64 1.82 3.42
N LEU A 22 -8.43 2.07 4.71
CA LEU A 22 -7.38 1.40 5.52
C LEU A 22 -7.88 0.18 6.29
N HIS A 23 -9.19 -0.06 6.31
CA HIS A 23 -9.83 -1.22 6.96
C HIS A 23 -9.49 -1.37 8.45
N ASP A 24 -9.23 -0.25 9.11
CA ASP A 24 -8.88 -0.16 10.53
C ASP A 24 -9.98 0.53 11.37
N GLY A 25 -11.17 0.69 10.80
CA GLY A 25 -12.29 1.43 11.40
C GLY A 25 -12.25 2.93 11.15
N SER A 26 -11.17 3.47 10.58
CA SER A 26 -11.16 4.85 10.10
C SER A 26 -12.08 5.02 8.89
N PRO A 27 -12.66 6.22 8.69
CA PRO A 27 -13.47 6.49 7.51
C PRO A 27 -12.61 6.41 6.26
N THR A 28 -13.21 5.99 5.14
CA THR A 28 -12.57 6.10 3.83
C THR A 28 -12.35 7.57 3.48
N VAL A 29 -11.12 7.94 3.13
CA VAL A 29 -10.73 9.35 2.92
C VAL A 29 -10.42 9.59 1.45
N LEU A 30 -10.95 10.68 0.85
CA LEU A 30 -10.55 11.11 -0.49
C LEU A 30 -9.03 11.37 -0.52
N THR A 31 -8.32 10.79 -1.48
CA THR A 31 -6.87 10.96 -1.62
C THR A 31 -6.50 11.73 -2.87
N HIS A 32 -7.16 11.46 -4.00
CA HIS A 32 -6.87 12.11 -5.27
C HIS A 32 -8.14 12.30 -6.10
N VAL A 33 -8.06 13.21 -7.06
CA VAL A 33 -9.09 13.45 -8.07
C VAL A 33 -8.48 13.43 -9.47
N ASP A 34 -9.26 13.04 -10.46
CA ASP A 34 -8.89 13.14 -11.87
C ASP A 34 -9.68 14.28 -12.50
N LEU A 35 -9.01 15.18 -13.21
CA LEU A 35 -9.60 16.34 -13.86
C LEU A 35 -9.37 16.28 -15.37
N VAL A 36 -10.31 16.84 -16.12
CA VAL A 36 -10.15 17.18 -17.54
C VAL A 36 -10.41 18.67 -17.68
N ALA A 37 -9.41 19.40 -18.15
CA ALA A 37 -9.51 20.82 -18.47
C ALA A 37 -9.51 21.02 -19.98
N SER A 38 -10.33 21.92 -20.50
CA SER A 38 -10.47 22.15 -21.93
C SER A 38 -10.56 23.63 -22.28
N GLN A 39 -9.92 24.01 -23.38
CA GLN A 39 -10.02 25.37 -23.95
C GLN A 39 -10.03 25.27 -25.48
N GLY A 40 -11.00 25.91 -26.14
CA GLY A 40 -11.10 25.86 -27.61
C GLY A 40 -11.26 24.45 -28.18
N GLY A 41 -11.83 23.51 -27.40
CA GLY A 41 -11.99 22.10 -27.79
C GLY A 41 -10.74 21.22 -27.60
N VAL A 42 -9.60 21.79 -27.20
CA VAL A 42 -8.41 21.03 -26.80
C VAL A 42 -8.61 20.57 -25.36
N GLU A 43 -8.44 19.27 -25.10
CA GLU A 43 -8.51 18.69 -23.75
C GLU A 43 -7.11 18.43 -23.18
N HIS A 44 -6.97 18.64 -21.87
CA HIS A 44 -5.80 18.33 -21.08
C HIS A 44 -6.24 17.57 -19.83
N ARG A 45 -5.65 16.40 -19.61
CA ARG A 45 -6.01 15.50 -18.52
C ARG A 45 -5.00 15.58 -17.40
N LEU A 46 -5.50 15.74 -16.19
CA LEU A 46 -4.71 15.74 -14.95
C LEU A 46 -5.18 14.53 -14.12
N ASP A 47 -4.43 13.45 -14.19
CA ASP A 47 -4.71 12.24 -13.40
C ASP A 47 -4.04 12.32 -12.02
N ALA A 48 -4.70 11.73 -11.02
CA ALA A 48 -4.21 11.63 -9.65
C ALA A 48 -3.75 12.98 -9.04
N VAL A 49 -4.55 14.05 -9.22
CA VAL A 49 -4.32 15.31 -8.51
C VAL A 49 -4.56 15.08 -7.02
N GLU A 50 -3.50 15.14 -6.20
CA GLU A 50 -3.60 14.94 -4.75
C GLU A 50 -4.63 15.85 -4.12
N ARG A 51 -5.31 15.35 -3.08
CA ARG A 51 -6.40 16.06 -2.40
C ARG A 51 -6.00 17.46 -1.96
N ASP A 52 -4.84 17.62 -1.32
CA ASP A 52 -4.39 18.93 -0.84
C ASP A 52 -4.14 19.89 -2.02
N ARG A 53 -3.55 19.39 -3.12
CA ARG A 53 -3.32 20.15 -4.36
C ARG A 53 -4.63 20.54 -5.04
N TRP A 54 -5.62 19.65 -5.03
CA TRP A 54 -7.00 19.94 -5.46
C TRP A 54 -7.66 21.00 -4.58
N GLU A 55 -7.62 20.85 -3.26
CA GLU A 55 -8.21 21.77 -2.27
C GLU A 55 -7.55 23.16 -2.29
N LYS A 56 -6.26 23.23 -2.64
CA LYS A 56 -5.52 24.49 -2.79
C LYS A 56 -5.51 25.02 -4.22
N CYS A 57 -6.17 24.34 -5.16
CA CYS A 57 -6.19 24.70 -6.58
C CYS A 57 -4.78 24.85 -7.21
N GLY A 58 -3.76 24.19 -6.66
CA GLY A 58 -2.37 24.27 -7.13
C GLY A 58 -2.15 23.67 -8.53
N TRP A 59 -3.12 22.92 -9.04
CA TRP A 59 -3.13 22.34 -10.38
C TRP A 59 -3.50 23.31 -11.50
N VAL A 60 -4.09 24.46 -11.18
CA VAL A 60 -4.52 25.42 -12.20
C VAL A 60 -3.32 25.99 -12.97
N GLY A 61 -2.18 26.18 -12.29
CA GLY A 61 -0.95 26.70 -12.91
C GLY A 61 -0.22 25.71 -13.84
N GLU A 62 -0.61 24.44 -13.85
CA GLU A 62 -0.02 23.41 -14.74
C GLU A 62 -0.79 23.26 -16.05
N LEU A 63 -1.94 23.94 -16.18
CA LEU A 63 -2.71 23.90 -17.39
C LEU A 63 -1.90 24.51 -18.55
N PRO A 64 -1.92 23.89 -19.74
CA PRO A 64 -1.17 24.38 -20.91
C PRO A 64 -1.84 25.62 -21.54
N TYR A 65 -3.00 25.99 -21.03
CA TYR A 65 -3.74 27.19 -21.39
C TYR A 65 -3.03 28.39 -20.75
N GLY A 66 -3.08 29.57 -21.38
CA GLY A 66 -2.53 30.79 -20.78
C GLY A 66 -3.12 31.06 -19.39
N ALA A 67 -2.70 32.15 -18.74
CA ALA A 67 -3.12 32.46 -17.37
C ALA A 67 -4.64 32.28 -17.17
N VAL A 68 -5.02 31.34 -16.31
CA VAL A 68 -6.43 31.03 -16.00
C VAL A 68 -6.85 31.91 -14.81
N PRO A 69 -7.63 32.97 -15.02
CA PRO A 69 -7.95 33.91 -13.95
C PRO A 69 -8.92 33.27 -12.96
N PHE A 70 -8.55 33.26 -11.69
CA PHE A 70 -9.46 32.98 -10.58
C PHE A 70 -9.01 33.75 -9.34
N ALA A 71 -9.92 33.96 -8.39
CA ALA A 71 -9.57 34.56 -7.13
C ALA A 71 -8.83 33.53 -6.25
N ASP A 72 -7.50 33.64 -6.14
CA ASP A 72 -6.69 32.76 -5.28
C ASP A 72 -6.75 33.16 -3.79
N THR A 73 -7.96 33.23 -3.28
CA THR A 73 -8.29 33.39 -1.86
C THR A 73 -8.99 32.13 -1.36
N ALA A 74 -9.11 31.94 -0.05
CA ALA A 74 -9.85 30.79 0.49
C ALA A 74 -11.29 30.69 -0.05
N SER A 75 -11.98 31.82 -0.15
CA SER A 75 -13.34 31.90 -0.72
C SER A 75 -13.34 31.65 -2.23
N GLY A 76 -12.41 32.25 -2.97
CA GLY A 76 -12.34 32.07 -4.43
C GLY A 76 -11.97 30.66 -4.86
N ARG A 77 -11.03 29.99 -4.17
CA ARG A 77 -10.73 28.57 -4.36
C ARG A 77 -11.94 27.67 -4.07
N SER A 78 -12.68 27.98 -3.02
CA SER A 78 -13.91 27.23 -2.67
C SER A 78 -15.00 27.42 -3.71
N THR A 79 -15.16 28.64 -4.23
CA THR A 79 -16.08 28.97 -5.33
C THR A 79 -15.71 28.19 -6.59
N LEU A 80 -14.43 28.17 -6.96
CA LEU A 80 -13.93 27.41 -8.12
C LEU A 80 -14.22 25.92 -7.99
N ARG A 81 -13.88 25.30 -6.86
CA ARG A 81 -14.15 23.87 -6.65
C ARG A 81 -15.64 23.56 -6.69
N ASN A 82 -16.48 24.39 -6.06
CA ASN A 82 -17.92 24.19 -6.08
C ASN A 82 -18.49 24.29 -7.49
N ALA A 83 -17.99 25.23 -8.31
CA ALA A 83 -18.38 25.36 -9.72
C ALA A 83 -17.97 24.14 -10.55
N ILE A 84 -16.75 23.63 -10.36
CA ILE A 84 -16.30 22.40 -11.03
C ILE A 84 -17.19 21.23 -10.61
N ILE A 85 -17.40 21.02 -9.30
CA ILE A 85 -18.22 19.91 -8.79
C ILE A 85 -19.66 19.99 -9.32
N SER A 86 -20.29 21.16 -9.32
CA SER A 86 -21.68 21.31 -9.76
C SER A 86 -21.88 21.13 -11.25
N THR A 87 -20.85 21.38 -12.07
CA THR A 87 -20.89 21.27 -13.54
C THR A 87 -20.38 19.93 -14.08
N SER A 88 -19.74 19.11 -13.25
CA SER A 88 -19.10 17.84 -13.66
C SER A 88 -20.05 16.64 -13.76
N GLY A 89 -21.31 16.77 -13.34
CA GLY A 89 -22.29 15.68 -13.38
C GLY A 89 -21.98 14.53 -12.39
N VAL A 90 -22.29 13.30 -12.78
CA VAL A 90 -22.08 12.11 -11.93
C VAL A 90 -20.61 11.68 -12.00
N ILE A 91 -19.88 11.91 -10.91
CA ILE A 91 -18.47 11.57 -10.80
C ILE A 91 -18.30 10.23 -10.07
N PRO A 92 -17.69 9.20 -10.69
CA PRO A 92 -17.45 7.93 -10.02
C PRO A 92 -16.51 8.09 -8.83
N LEU A 93 -16.84 7.42 -7.72
CA LEU A 93 -15.94 7.27 -6.58
C LEU A 93 -15.34 5.86 -6.63
N THR A 94 -14.03 5.79 -6.84
CA THR A 94 -13.28 4.54 -6.77
C THR A 94 -12.66 4.40 -5.39
N VAL A 95 -12.90 3.27 -4.73
CA VAL A 95 -12.20 2.93 -3.49
C VAL A 95 -10.89 2.23 -3.83
N SER A 96 -9.79 2.78 -3.33
CA SER A 96 -8.49 2.13 -3.31
C SER A 96 -8.23 1.58 -1.92
N HIS A 97 -7.76 0.35 -1.81
CA HIS A 97 -7.43 -0.26 -0.53
C HIS A 97 -5.97 -0.01 -0.21
N GLY A 98 -5.74 0.60 0.95
CA GLY A 98 -4.42 1.03 1.39
C GLY A 98 -3.60 -0.05 2.08
N VAL A 99 -4.10 -1.28 2.18
CA VAL A 99 -3.54 -2.36 3.00
C VAL A 99 -3.54 -3.68 2.25
N LEU A 100 -2.67 -4.60 2.67
CA LEU A 100 -2.62 -5.99 2.19
C LEU A 100 -3.20 -6.96 3.23
N GLY A 101 -3.50 -8.18 2.81
CA GLY A 101 -4.06 -9.24 3.64
C GLY A 101 -5.59 -9.20 3.74
N TRP A 102 -6.14 -9.84 4.76
CA TRP A 102 -7.60 -10.00 4.90
C TRP A 102 -8.31 -8.72 5.28
N VAL A 103 -9.34 -8.37 4.49
CA VAL A 103 -10.28 -7.28 4.76
C VAL A 103 -11.72 -7.76 4.52
N GLN A 104 -12.70 -6.94 4.91
CA GLN A 104 -14.10 -7.15 4.54
C GLN A 104 -14.53 -6.14 3.48
N ILE A 105 -15.03 -6.62 2.35
CA ILE A 105 -15.57 -5.79 1.26
C ILE A 105 -16.98 -6.29 0.97
N ALA A 106 -17.98 -5.41 1.10
CA ALA A 106 -19.39 -5.75 0.92
C ALA A 106 -19.86 -6.97 1.73
N GLY A 107 -19.29 -7.18 2.93
CA GLY A 107 -19.63 -8.31 3.81
C GLY A 107 -18.82 -9.58 3.55
N GLU A 108 -18.03 -9.65 2.48
CA GLU A 108 -17.22 -10.81 2.12
C GLU A 108 -15.75 -10.65 2.53
N HIS A 109 -15.11 -11.76 2.88
CA HIS A 109 -13.68 -11.80 3.16
C HIS A 109 -12.87 -11.80 1.86
N VAL A 110 -12.00 -10.81 1.70
CA VAL A 110 -11.10 -10.68 0.56
C VAL A 110 -9.66 -10.58 1.07
N TYR A 111 -8.77 -11.40 0.53
CA TYR A 111 -7.34 -11.28 0.75
C TYR A 111 -6.74 -10.34 -0.29
N LEU A 112 -6.32 -9.15 0.11
CA LEU A 112 -5.72 -8.16 -0.78
C LEU A 112 -4.22 -8.41 -0.96
N HIS A 113 -3.76 -8.31 -2.20
CA HIS A 113 -2.36 -8.26 -2.61
C HIS A 113 -2.17 -7.03 -3.51
N ALA A 114 -0.93 -6.63 -3.81
CA ALA A 114 -0.65 -5.37 -4.53
C ALA A 114 -1.32 -5.28 -5.91
N GLY A 115 -1.58 -6.42 -6.55
CA GLY A 115 -2.24 -6.52 -7.86
C GLY A 115 -3.75 -6.73 -7.83
N GLY A 116 -4.39 -6.88 -6.66
CA GLY A 116 -5.82 -7.16 -6.59
C GLY A 116 -6.29 -7.84 -5.31
N GLY A 117 -7.36 -8.63 -5.41
CA GLY A 117 -7.92 -9.39 -4.31
C GLY A 117 -8.15 -10.85 -4.65
N ILE A 118 -8.23 -11.68 -3.61
CA ILE A 118 -8.66 -13.08 -3.71
C ILE A 118 -9.87 -13.25 -2.78
N GLY A 119 -11.03 -13.56 -3.37
CA GLY A 119 -12.27 -13.85 -2.65
C GLY A 119 -12.65 -15.33 -2.75
N ALA A 120 -13.83 -15.69 -2.24
CA ALA A 120 -14.33 -17.07 -2.24
C ALA A 120 -14.42 -17.71 -3.64
N ALA A 121 -14.70 -16.90 -4.67
CA ALA A 121 -14.77 -17.34 -6.07
C ALA A 121 -13.42 -17.31 -6.81
N GLY A 122 -12.32 -17.02 -6.12
CA GLY A 122 -10.98 -16.89 -6.73
C GLY A 122 -10.55 -15.43 -6.87
N ALA A 123 -9.85 -15.10 -7.96
CA ALA A 123 -9.32 -13.76 -8.19
C ALA A 123 -10.45 -12.72 -8.34
N LEU A 124 -10.25 -11.55 -7.74
CA LEU A 124 -11.17 -10.43 -7.69
C LEU A 124 -10.42 -9.15 -8.07
N ALA A 125 -10.98 -8.36 -8.98
CA ALA A 125 -10.44 -7.04 -9.28
C ALA A 125 -10.67 -6.10 -8.09
N ALA A 126 -9.59 -5.59 -7.51
CA ALA A 126 -9.62 -4.59 -6.45
C ALA A 126 -8.51 -3.57 -6.70
N ARG A 127 -8.81 -2.28 -6.56
CA ARG A 127 -7.77 -1.25 -6.64
C ARG A 127 -7.02 -1.24 -5.32
N VAL A 128 -5.74 -1.58 -5.35
CA VAL A 128 -4.86 -1.58 -4.17
C VAL A 128 -3.78 -0.53 -4.40
N SER A 129 -3.54 0.32 -3.40
CA SER A 129 -2.52 1.37 -3.45
C SER A 129 -1.75 1.32 -2.14
N VAL A 130 -0.53 0.80 -2.21
CA VAL A 130 0.34 0.59 -1.05
C VAL A 130 1.69 1.29 -1.28
N PRO A 131 2.43 1.58 -0.20
CA PRO A 131 3.78 2.14 -0.33
C PRO A 131 4.68 1.29 -1.24
N ALA A 132 5.63 1.92 -1.92
CA ALA A 132 6.52 1.27 -2.89
C ALA A 132 7.21 -0.03 -2.38
N PRO A 133 7.65 -0.14 -1.11
CA PRO A 133 8.18 -1.40 -0.56
C PRO A 133 7.23 -2.61 -0.66
N LEU A 134 5.92 -2.37 -0.75
CA LEU A 134 4.87 -3.40 -0.84
C LEU A 134 4.33 -3.60 -2.26
N ALA A 135 4.79 -2.81 -3.25
CA ALA A 135 4.21 -2.81 -4.59
C ALA A 135 4.38 -4.14 -5.34
N GLU A 136 5.40 -4.93 -4.97
CA GLU A 136 5.69 -6.23 -5.58
C GLU A 136 5.07 -7.43 -4.84
N PHE A 137 4.28 -7.19 -3.78
CA PHE A 137 3.54 -8.25 -3.07
C PHE A 137 2.30 -8.64 -3.85
N GLU A 138 2.51 -9.18 -5.03
CA GLU A 138 1.47 -9.58 -5.98
C GLU A 138 1.39 -11.11 -6.06
N LEU A 139 0.22 -11.64 -5.73
CA LEU A 139 -0.05 -13.07 -5.82
C LEU A 139 -0.54 -13.44 -7.22
N PRO A 140 -0.16 -14.63 -7.73
CA PRO A 140 -0.74 -15.15 -8.96
C PRO A 140 -2.22 -15.49 -8.76
N THR A 141 -2.94 -15.68 -9.86
CA THR A 141 -4.30 -16.23 -9.81
C THR A 141 -4.31 -17.55 -9.02
N PRO A 142 -5.26 -17.75 -8.10
CA PRO A 142 -5.35 -18.99 -7.34
C PRO A 142 -5.44 -20.22 -8.24
N PRO A 143 -4.73 -21.32 -7.91
CA PRO A 143 -4.87 -22.59 -8.61
C PRO A 143 -6.33 -23.06 -8.69
N THR A 144 -6.74 -23.59 -9.84
CA THR A 144 -8.11 -24.09 -10.05
C THR A 144 -8.20 -25.61 -10.09
N SER A 145 -7.05 -26.29 -10.25
CA SER A 145 -6.97 -27.75 -10.26
C SER A 145 -6.20 -28.31 -9.09
N VAL A 146 -6.53 -29.55 -8.71
CA VAL A 146 -5.82 -30.27 -7.63
C VAL A 146 -4.35 -30.49 -7.99
N ASP A 147 -4.01 -30.69 -9.26
CA ASP A 147 -2.63 -30.91 -9.69
C ASP A 147 -1.78 -29.64 -9.62
N GLU A 148 -2.35 -28.47 -9.93
CA GLU A 148 -1.68 -27.19 -9.69
C GLU A 148 -1.42 -26.97 -8.19
N LEU A 149 -2.41 -27.27 -7.34
CA LEU A 149 -2.25 -27.19 -5.89
C LEU A 149 -1.14 -28.12 -5.38
N ARG A 150 -1.10 -29.37 -5.85
CA ARG A 150 -0.02 -30.32 -5.51
C ARG A 150 1.35 -29.81 -5.93
N ARG A 151 1.48 -29.23 -7.13
CA ARG A 151 2.74 -28.64 -7.60
C ARG A 151 3.16 -27.44 -6.76
N ALA A 152 2.23 -26.54 -6.44
CA ALA A 152 2.50 -25.38 -5.58
C ALA A 152 2.97 -25.82 -4.18
N TRP A 153 2.29 -26.81 -3.59
CA TRP A 153 2.69 -27.38 -2.31
C TRP A 153 4.07 -28.05 -2.38
N ALA A 154 4.35 -28.85 -3.41
CA ALA A 154 5.64 -29.50 -3.59
C ALA A 154 6.78 -28.47 -3.75
N ALA A 155 6.56 -27.38 -4.48
CA ALA A 155 7.53 -26.29 -4.63
C ALA A 155 7.79 -25.57 -3.31
N SER A 156 6.74 -25.29 -2.54
CA SER A 156 6.85 -24.72 -1.20
C SER A 156 7.62 -25.64 -0.26
N TRP A 157 7.31 -26.95 -0.25
CA TRP A 157 8.00 -27.94 0.57
C TRP A 157 9.47 -28.13 0.19
N ALA A 158 9.81 -28.07 -1.11
CA ALA A 158 11.18 -28.16 -1.59
C ALA A 158 12.11 -27.07 -1.01
N CYS A 159 11.55 -25.96 -0.52
CA CYS A 159 12.32 -24.93 0.17
C CYS A 159 12.99 -25.44 1.45
N MET A 160 12.48 -26.49 2.09
CA MET A 160 13.10 -27.13 3.27
C MET A 160 14.55 -27.57 3.01
N SER A 161 14.90 -27.89 1.76
CA SER A 161 16.25 -28.30 1.39
C SER A 161 17.25 -27.14 1.26
N ALA A 162 16.83 -25.87 1.40
CA ALA A 162 17.69 -24.70 1.21
C ALA A 162 18.65 -24.43 2.40
N ALA A 163 18.31 -24.89 3.60
CA ALA A 163 19.13 -24.74 4.81
C ALA A 163 18.71 -25.81 5.84
N PRO A 164 19.46 -26.03 6.95
CA PRO A 164 19.07 -26.99 7.97
C PRO A 164 17.66 -26.74 8.51
N ASP A 165 16.95 -27.80 8.89
CA ASP A 165 15.55 -27.74 9.34
C ASP A 165 15.30 -26.72 10.45
N ARG A 166 16.25 -26.57 11.39
CA ARG A 166 16.18 -25.57 12.47
C ARG A 166 16.09 -24.12 11.98
N VAL A 167 16.45 -23.87 10.72
CA VAL A 167 16.32 -22.57 10.03
C VAL A 167 15.09 -22.58 9.14
N MET A 168 14.92 -23.58 8.27
CA MET A 168 13.83 -23.56 7.29
C MET A 168 12.44 -23.77 7.90
N ALA A 169 12.31 -24.61 8.92
CA ALA A 169 11.04 -24.87 9.58
C ALA A 169 10.40 -23.59 10.18
N PRO A 170 11.10 -22.77 10.99
CA PRO A 170 10.52 -21.52 11.48
C PRO A 170 10.31 -20.49 10.37
N MET A 171 11.17 -20.46 9.34
CA MET A 171 11.01 -19.54 8.21
C MET A 171 9.74 -19.85 7.39
N LEU A 172 9.54 -21.09 6.95
CA LEU A 172 8.31 -21.50 6.25
C LEU A 172 7.09 -21.42 7.17
N GLY A 173 7.24 -21.77 8.45
CA GLY A 173 6.20 -21.59 9.46
C GLY A 173 5.73 -20.15 9.54
N ALA A 174 6.63 -19.16 9.44
CA ALA A 174 6.26 -17.75 9.41
C ALA A 174 5.44 -17.38 8.16
N ALA A 175 5.81 -17.92 6.99
CA ALA A 175 5.04 -17.72 5.75
C ALA A 175 3.62 -18.28 5.86
N TYR A 176 3.47 -19.52 6.33
CA TYR A 176 2.15 -20.13 6.51
C TYR A 176 1.34 -19.46 7.62
N ARG A 177 2.02 -18.94 8.66
CA ARG A 177 1.37 -18.27 9.78
C ARG A 177 0.85 -16.89 9.39
N ALA A 178 1.52 -16.16 8.50
CA ALA A 178 1.18 -14.77 8.16
C ALA A 178 -0.30 -14.55 7.74
N PRO A 179 -0.90 -15.34 6.82
CA PRO A 179 -2.28 -15.14 6.40
C PRO A 179 -3.32 -15.59 7.42
N LEU A 180 -2.93 -16.30 8.49
CA LEU A 180 -3.85 -16.79 9.54
C LEU A 180 -4.21 -15.71 10.58
N GLY A 181 -3.95 -14.44 10.26
CA GLY A 181 -4.22 -13.29 11.11
C GLY A 181 -3.01 -12.85 11.94
N VAL A 182 -3.23 -11.98 12.94
CA VAL A 182 -2.15 -11.30 13.65
C VAL A 182 -1.22 -12.28 14.36
N SER A 183 0.07 -12.24 14.01
CA SER A 183 1.14 -12.98 14.68
C SER A 183 1.83 -12.11 15.74
N ARG A 184 2.35 -12.74 16.79
CA ARG A 184 3.26 -12.10 17.76
C ARG A 184 4.72 -12.44 17.49
N GLU A 185 4.95 -13.30 16.51
CA GLU A 185 6.25 -13.88 16.23
C GLU A 185 7.08 -12.97 15.32
N THR A 186 8.39 -12.98 15.54
CA THR A 186 9.39 -12.40 14.64
C THR A 186 10.46 -13.47 14.43
N VAL A 187 10.72 -13.82 13.17
CA VAL A 187 11.76 -14.78 12.81
C VAL A 187 12.95 -14.01 12.28
N MET A 188 14.09 -14.14 12.95
CA MET A 188 15.32 -13.43 12.60
C MET A 188 16.44 -14.46 12.37
N PRO A 189 16.75 -14.81 11.11
CA PRO A 189 17.91 -15.63 10.83
C PRO A 189 19.19 -14.84 11.15
N CYS A 190 20.07 -15.43 11.97
CA CYS A 190 21.33 -14.83 12.40
C CYS A 190 22.53 -15.64 11.87
N GLY A 191 23.63 -14.95 11.52
CA GLY A 191 24.83 -15.59 10.97
C GLY A 191 25.77 -14.59 10.30
N ALA A 192 26.99 -15.03 9.99
CA ALA A 192 28.03 -14.21 9.37
C ALA A 192 27.62 -13.67 7.99
N ARG A 193 28.29 -12.61 7.51
CA ARG A 193 28.11 -12.13 6.13
C ARG A 193 28.36 -13.28 5.14
N GLY A 194 27.57 -13.35 4.08
CA GLY A 194 27.64 -14.43 3.09
C GLY A 194 27.00 -15.76 3.50
N SER A 195 26.41 -15.88 4.70
CA SER A 195 25.80 -17.15 5.16
C SER A 195 24.44 -17.50 4.52
N GLY A 196 24.02 -16.81 3.45
CA GLY A 196 22.77 -17.10 2.75
C GLY A 196 21.46 -16.62 3.41
N LYS A 197 21.51 -15.84 4.51
CA LYS A 197 20.31 -15.37 5.25
C LYS A 197 19.28 -14.68 4.35
N THR A 198 19.71 -13.68 3.58
CA THR A 198 18.85 -12.93 2.66
C THR A 198 18.32 -13.83 1.55
N GLY A 199 19.08 -14.85 1.12
CA GLY A 199 18.62 -15.84 0.14
C GLY A 199 17.49 -16.72 0.67
N VAL A 200 17.65 -17.25 1.89
CA VAL A 200 16.60 -18.02 2.57
C VAL A 200 15.37 -17.14 2.83
N ALA A 201 15.56 -15.90 3.28
CA ALA A 201 14.46 -14.96 3.47
C ALA A 201 13.72 -14.65 2.15
N ALA A 202 14.44 -14.41 1.06
CA ALA A 202 13.85 -14.17 -0.26
C ALA A 202 13.02 -15.36 -0.73
N LEU A 203 13.54 -16.59 -0.59
CA LEU A 203 12.82 -17.81 -0.96
C LEU A 203 11.49 -17.95 -0.21
N VAL A 204 11.49 -17.63 1.09
CA VAL A 204 10.28 -17.70 1.92
C VAL A 204 9.30 -16.57 1.55
N VAL A 205 9.80 -15.35 1.28
CA VAL A 205 8.96 -14.22 0.86
C VAL A 205 8.31 -14.42 -0.50
N GLN A 206 8.85 -15.28 -1.38
CA GLN A 206 8.22 -15.62 -2.66
C GLN A 206 6.80 -16.20 -2.55
N HIS A 207 6.39 -16.66 -1.36
CA HIS A 207 4.99 -17.04 -1.09
C HIS A 207 4.02 -15.86 -1.18
N PHE A 208 4.51 -14.62 -1.08
CA PHE A 208 3.70 -13.38 -1.16
C PHE A 208 4.16 -12.45 -2.29
N ALA A 209 5.42 -12.56 -2.71
CA ALA A 209 6.03 -11.73 -3.74
C ALA A 209 6.95 -12.60 -4.63
N PRO A 210 6.42 -13.23 -5.69
CA PRO A 210 7.17 -14.16 -6.54
C PRO A 210 8.44 -13.57 -7.17
N SER A 211 8.53 -12.24 -7.27
CA SER A 211 9.70 -11.50 -7.77
C SER A 211 10.87 -11.43 -6.78
N ALA A 212 10.67 -11.75 -5.49
CA ALA A 212 11.69 -11.58 -4.46
C ALA A 212 12.96 -12.39 -4.77
N ARG A 213 14.13 -11.74 -4.75
CA ARG A 213 15.44 -12.37 -4.94
C ARG A 213 16.43 -11.85 -3.88
N HIS A 214 17.49 -12.62 -3.63
CA HIS A 214 18.49 -12.24 -2.62
C HIS A 214 19.24 -10.93 -2.94
N HIS A 215 19.36 -10.56 -4.21
CA HIS A 215 20.00 -9.31 -4.69
C HIS A 215 18.98 -8.20 -4.98
N ARG A 216 17.69 -8.51 -4.86
CA ARG A 216 16.57 -7.59 -5.08
C ARG A 216 15.45 -8.00 -4.12
N MET A 217 15.69 -7.76 -2.83
CA MET A 217 14.73 -8.10 -1.80
C MET A 217 13.57 -7.11 -1.86
N VAL A 218 12.34 -7.62 -1.86
CA VAL A 218 11.13 -6.79 -1.69
C VAL A 218 10.91 -6.46 -0.22
N GLY A 219 10.02 -5.53 0.08
CA GLY A 219 9.82 -5.04 1.44
C GLY A 219 10.78 -3.91 1.77
N ALA A 220 11.15 -3.76 3.03
CA ALA A 220 11.96 -2.62 3.48
C ALA A 220 13.36 -3.01 3.95
N GLY A 221 14.28 -2.08 3.72
CA GLY A 221 15.51 -2.01 4.48
C GLY A 221 15.19 -1.64 5.94
N ALA A 222 15.66 -2.45 6.86
CA ALA A 222 15.65 -2.20 8.29
C ALA A 222 16.72 -1.18 8.70
N GLY A 223 17.65 -0.81 7.82
CA GLY A 223 18.64 0.24 8.05
C GLY A 223 18.03 1.64 8.11
N GLU A 224 18.62 2.52 8.91
CA GLU A 224 18.21 3.94 8.98
C GLU A 224 18.56 4.70 7.70
N GLU A 225 19.65 4.29 7.03
CA GLU A 225 20.12 4.89 5.77
C GLU A 225 19.29 4.41 4.58
N THR A 226 18.67 3.24 4.69
CA THR A 226 17.75 2.68 3.68
C THR A 226 16.29 3.12 3.91
N GLY A 227 16.07 4.13 4.78
CA GLY A 227 14.77 4.80 4.93
C GLY A 227 13.86 4.22 6.02
N GLY A 228 14.31 3.23 6.79
CA GLY A 228 13.50 2.57 7.83
C GLY A 228 13.34 3.39 9.12
N THR A 229 12.81 4.61 9.10
CA THR A 229 12.49 5.30 10.38
C THR A 229 11.52 4.43 11.22
N ALA A 230 11.54 4.54 12.55
CA ALA A 230 10.67 3.72 13.40
C ALA A 230 9.18 3.91 13.06
N ALA A 231 8.76 5.16 12.82
CA ALA A 231 7.40 5.50 12.39
C ALA A 231 7.08 4.96 10.99
N GLY A 232 8.03 5.07 10.04
CA GLY A 232 7.87 4.52 8.69
C GLY A 232 7.75 2.99 8.68
N LEU A 233 8.55 2.29 9.50
CA LEU A 233 8.45 0.83 9.66
C LEU A 233 7.15 0.41 10.33
N GLU A 234 6.64 1.19 11.28
CA GLU A 234 5.35 0.92 11.90
C GLU A 234 4.20 1.09 10.90
N GLU A 235 4.20 2.18 10.12
CA GLU A 235 3.23 2.41 9.05
C GLU A 235 3.32 1.31 7.99
N LEU A 236 4.53 0.95 7.55
CA LEU A 236 4.72 -0.11 6.57
C LEU A 236 4.17 -1.45 7.07
N ARG A 237 4.41 -1.80 8.34
CA ARG A 237 3.89 -3.02 8.96
C ARG A 237 2.37 -3.00 9.09
N PHE A 238 1.77 -1.84 9.31
CA PHE A 238 0.32 -1.66 9.27
C PHE A 238 -0.21 -1.96 7.86
N ARG A 239 0.40 -1.32 6.85
CA ARG A 239 0.04 -1.47 5.43
C ARG A 239 0.24 -2.90 4.93
N ALA A 240 1.25 -3.61 5.43
CA ALA A 240 1.55 -5.00 5.10
C ALA A 240 0.46 -5.98 5.60
N GLY A 241 -0.24 -5.63 6.69
CA GLY A 241 -1.37 -6.40 7.21
C GLY A 241 -1.09 -7.89 7.38
N GLY A 242 -1.62 -8.72 6.48
CA GLY A 242 -1.54 -10.20 6.52
C GLY A 242 -0.44 -10.85 5.69
N VAL A 243 0.56 -10.11 5.22
CA VAL A 243 1.71 -10.67 4.46
C VAL A 243 2.94 -10.85 5.35
N LEU A 244 3.84 -11.77 4.97
CA LEU A 244 5.15 -11.88 5.60
C LEU A 244 6.04 -10.72 5.13
N LEU A 245 6.22 -9.72 5.99
CA LEU A 245 7.08 -8.56 5.70
C LEU A 245 8.55 -8.84 6.06
N PRO A 246 9.47 -8.95 5.08
CA PRO A 246 10.89 -8.97 5.34
C PRO A 246 11.41 -7.58 5.73
N LEU A 247 12.32 -7.57 6.69
CA LEU A 247 13.09 -6.40 7.10
C LEU A 247 14.57 -6.79 6.95
N ASP A 248 15.22 -6.35 5.88
CA ASP A 248 16.61 -6.72 5.57
C ASP A 248 17.60 -5.70 6.14
N ASP A 249 18.90 -6.01 6.18
CA ASP A 249 19.95 -5.06 6.58
C ASP A 249 19.85 -4.55 8.04
N LEU A 250 19.58 -5.46 8.97
CA LEU A 250 19.73 -5.21 10.42
C LEU A 250 21.16 -5.54 10.91
N ALA A 251 22.15 -5.41 10.03
CA ALA A 251 23.53 -5.75 10.33
C ALA A 251 24.11 -4.79 11.39
N PRO A 252 25.01 -5.26 12.29
CA PRO A 252 25.61 -4.44 13.34
C PRO A 252 26.72 -3.51 12.82
N ASP A 253 26.52 -2.90 11.65
CA ASP A 253 27.52 -2.09 10.95
C ASP A 253 27.87 -0.81 11.72
N LYS A 254 26.90 -0.31 12.51
CA LYS A 254 27.05 0.84 13.42
C LYS A 254 27.21 0.42 14.89
N GLY A 255 27.58 -0.84 15.14
CA GLY A 255 27.75 -1.41 16.47
C GLY A 255 26.63 -2.37 16.88
N THR A 256 27.00 -3.36 17.68
CA THR A 256 26.14 -4.46 18.13
C THR A 256 25.01 -4.01 19.04
N GLU A 257 25.28 -3.04 19.92
CA GLU A 257 24.28 -2.51 20.86
C GLU A 257 23.12 -1.83 20.11
N ARG A 258 23.44 -0.94 19.17
CA ARG A 258 22.45 -0.21 18.37
C ARG A 258 21.59 -1.16 17.54
N ALA A 259 22.20 -2.16 16.90
CA ALA A 259 21.47 -3.17 16.13
C ALA A 259 20.53 -4.00 17.03
N SER A 260 21.00 -4.38 18.22
CA SER A 260 20.21 -5.14 19.20
C SER A 260 19.03 -4.34 19.75
N GLN A 261 19.23 -3.06 20.08
CA GLN A 261 18.15 -2.18 20.53
C GLN A 261 17.06 -2.05 19.45
N ARG A 262 17.47 -1.90 18.19
CA ARG A 262 16.56 -1.79 17.05
C ARG A 262 15.79 -3.08 16.78
N ALA A 263 16.47 -4.23 16.81
CA ALA A 263 15.84 -5.55 16.74
C ALA A 263 14.79 -5.72 17.84
N ALA A 264 15.14 -5.36 19.08
CA ALA A 264 14.26 -5.45 20.23
C ALA A 264 13.03 -4.53 20.09
N LEU A 265 13.18 -3.32 19.56
CA LEU A 265 12.06 -2.40 19.31
C LEU A 265 11.06 -3.01 18.30
N ILE A 266 11.56 -3.53 17.17
CA ILE A 266 10.72 -4.15 16.14
C ILE A 266 9.99 -5.37 16.70
N ALA A 267 10.72 -6.28 17.35
CA ALA A 267 10.17 -7.51 17.92
C ALA A 267 9.13 -7.22 19.01
N ARG A 268 9.39 -6.26 19.90
CA ARG A 268 8.43 -5.83 20.94
C ARG A 268 7.17 -5.23 20.33
N SER A 269 7.31 -4.39 19.31
CA SER A 269 6.16 -3.79 18.61
C SER A 269 5.28 -4.86 17.96
N GLN A 270 5.88 -5.89 17.34
CA GLN A 270 5.17 -7.07 16.82
C GLN A 270 4.48 -7.87 17.91
N PHE A 271 5.20 -8.19 18.98
CA PHE A 271 4.66 -8.98 20.09
C PHE A 271 3.46 -8.27 20.77
N ASN A 272 3.58 -6.96 20.97
CA ASN A 272 2.56 -6.12 21.59
C ASN A 272 1.40 -5.77 20.65
N ARG A 273 1.48 -6.13 19.36
CA ARG A 273 0.48 -5.79 18.34
C ARG A 273 0.17 -4.29 18.27
N GLN A 274 1.17 -3.45 18.53
CA GLN A 274 1.01 -1.99 18.61
C GLN A 274 0.42 -1.39 17.33
N THR A 275 0.80 -1.98 16.18
CA THR A 275 0.26 -1.69 14.85
C THR A 275 -1.28 -1.77 14.78
N LYS A 276 -1.93 -2.61 15.61
CA LYS A 276 -3.40 -2.77 15.65
C LYS A 276 -4.09 -1.91 16.71
N LEU A 277 -3.38 -1.31 17.67
CA LEU A 277 -4.00 -0.38 18.63
C LEU A 277 -4.52 0.89 17.93
N ARG A 278 -3.96 1.26 16.76
CA ARG A 278 -4.57 2.24 15.84
C ARG A 278 -5.94 1.77 15.31
N SER A 279 -6.05 0.50 14.94
CA SER A 279 -7.27 -0.10 14.38
C SER A 279 -8.40 -0.36 15.39
N MET A 280 -8.12 -0.49 16.70
CA MET A 280 -9.15 -0.81 17.70
C MET A 280 -9.64 0.39 18.53
N ARG A 281 -9.00 1.56 18.41
CA ARG A 281 -9.30 2.70 19.31
C ARG A 281 -10.60 3.47 18.99
N GLN A 282 -11.33 3.11 17.93
CA GLN A 282 -12.63 3.73 17.61
C GLN A 282 -13.78 2.73 17.34
N GLY A 283 -13.67 1.51 17.86
CA GLY A 283 -14.87 0.68 18.10
C GLY A 283 -15.55 1.14 19.38
N GLY A 284 -16.22 2.30 19.33
CA GLY A 284 -16.84 2.93 20.50
C GLY A 284 -17.74 1.97 21.27
N ILE A 285 -17.47 1.84 22.56
CA ILE A 285 -18.47 1.43 23.56
C ILE A 285 -19.63 2.44 23.41
N ARG A 286 -20.73 2.01 22.82
CA ARG A 286 -22.03 2.64 23.09
C ARG A 286 -22.39 2.24 24.52
N THR A 287 -22.18 3.15 25.47
CA THR A 287 -22.85 3.05 26.76
C THR A 287 -24.34 3.26 26.50
N PRO A 288 -25.23 2.32 26.86
CA PRO A 288 -26.66 2.56 26.73
C PRO A 288 -27.11 3.50 27.86
N HIS A 289 -27.76 4.59 27.43
CA HIS A 289 -28.46 5.63 28.20
C HIS A 289 -27.59 6.63 28.98
#